data_AF-A0A7D6VMP7-F1
#
_entry.id   AF-A0A7D6VMP7-F1
#
_cell.length_a   1.000
_cell.length_b   1.000
_cell.length_c   1.000
_cell.angle_alpha   90.00
_cell.angle_beta   90.00
_cell.angle_gamma   90.00
#
_symmetry.space_group_name_H-M   'P 1'
#
loop_
_entity.id
_entity.type
_entity.pdbx_description
1 polymer ?
#
loop_
_entity_poly.entity_id
_entity_poly.type
_entity_poly.pdbx_seq_one_letter_code
_entity_poly.pdbx_strand_id
1 'polypeptide(L)'
;MKKHFKLFLGILLLLLAFSKGFFIGIQKEISLVTMILIFLIYLYYEFLLKSKNKLRFIYLLIIFIEVLSFTTDLNVFNYISGFLLLVLAVVEFFSLHIEKRGTKTIYKVGKVIFTFLVIISVVVLIFGINSKPSNSFTTPNLKKVTLKENNLDSEEIMLQNIEIMNSFGSRVTGSKGHNEFINWLKSQITDMGLEVHTNKYSFEQWEEKISELSIDGEKIEVSSAYPYSGVTDKNGVTGELVYIKNNDYKPAKGKIAVVEIDNTKKLPLPLIMNKLDSFPLHTNVVSSDGDVVLSSTLQTPNLSKLRDLGVKAVVLVWKGVSIEKIKDQYLPFTTDYAGIPALFVNETEGEKVINYSNSKSTATLTLEANTQLDAKTESFYAMLEGKNKDETIIINSHTDGVNVVEENGSIAMLSMLKYLKDEPLNKNIVFTFVTGHFRLPVFKGSSQATSTWLNDNKELWDGENGHKKAVSAITVEHLGSLEWKDDENGVYKPTGNIQSEYTYVNNSIMLEVWKEAIKDRENTRTVFLHGHNKFEFGESQPLFEENIPVIGFIPMPDYLLTNSKNREMDKFNITLMHNQVKSLLKAALILDDLPKEQLGVGDGYSYFWGNTK
;
A
#
# COMPACT_ATOMS: atom_id res chain seq x y z
N MET A 1 45.35 0.49 21.94
CA MET A 1 44.54 -0.74 21.93
C MET A 1 43.29 -0.64 22.82
N LYS A 2 43.40 -0.49 24.16
CA LYS A 2 42.22 -0.43 25.08
C LYS A 2 41.20 0.69 24.77
N LYS A 3 41.64 1.90 24.37
CA LYS A 3 40.73 3.02 24.03
C LYS A 3 39.92 2.76 22.75
N HIS A 4 40.56 2.21 21.70
CA HIS A 4 39.88 1.86 20.45
C HIS A 4 38.90 0.69 20.65
N PHE A 5 39.27 -0.28 21.50
CA PHE A 5 38.38 -1.40 21.84
C PHE A 5 37.10 -0.94 22.56
N LYS A 6 37.20 -0.04 23.55
CA LYS A 6 36.02 0.51 24.24
C LYS A 6 35.11 1.35 23.35
N LEU A 7 35.71 2.12 22.44
CA LEU A 7 34.95 2.86 21.43
C LEU A 7 34.19 1.91 20.51
N PHE A 8 34.88 0.90 19.96
CA PHE A 8 34.27 -0.15 19.14
C PHE A 8 33.15 -0.88 19.90
N LEU A 9 33.39 -1.25 21.15
CA LEU A 9 32.42 -1.93 21.99
C LEU A 9 31.18 -1.08 22.27
N GLY A 10 31.36 0.21 22.60
CA GLY A 10 30.24 1.14 22.78
C GLY A 10 29.39 1.28 21.51
N ILE A 11 30.02 1.36 20.33
CA ILE A 11 29.32 1.41 19.05
C ILE A 11 28.59 0.09 18.77
N LEU A 12 29.25 -1.05 18.98
CA LEU A 12 28.65 -2.38 18.76
C LEU A 12 27.41 -2.58 19.64
N LEU A 13 27.50 -2.27 20.93
CA LEU A 13 26.38 -2.37 21.87
C LEU A 13 25.23 -1.44 21.49
N LEU A 14 25.54 -0.23 21.01
CA LEU A 14 24.54 0.72 20.52
C LEU A 14 23.83 0.21 19.26
N LEU A 15 24.56 -0.39 18.32
CA LEU A 15 23.99 -1.01 17.12
C LEU A 15 23.10 -2.19 17.48
N LEU A 16 23.51 -3.05 18.42
CA LEU A 16 22.67 -4.14 18.91
C LEU A 16 21.39 -3.60 19.57
N ALA A 17 21.50 -2.58 20.42
CA ALA A 17 20.35 -1.93 21.05
C ALA A 17 19.39 -1.32 20.01
N PHE A 18 19.91 -0.66 18.99
CA PHE A 18 19.12 -0.09 17.89
C PHE A 18 18.36 -1.18 17.12
N SER A 19 19.05 -2.26 16.73
CA SER A 19 18.46 -3.37 15.98
C SER A 19 17.27 -4.02 16.69
N LYS A 20 17.27 -4.03 18.03
CA LYS A 20 16.18 -4.60 18.84
C LYS A 20 14.83 -3.92 18.60
N GLY A 21 14.80 -2.62 18.30
CA GLY A 21 13.57 -1.89 17.98
C GLY A 21 13.33 -1.65 16.50
N PHE A 22 14.38 -1.74 15.67
CA PHE A 22 14.31 -1.36 14.25
C PHE A 22 13.72 -2.46 13.35
N PHE A 23 13.98 -3.74 13.64
CA PHE A 23 13.56 -4.84 12.79
C PHE A 23 12.36 -5.61 13.37
N ILE A 24 11.32 -5.78 12.55
CA ILE A 24 10.10 -6.54 12.85
C ILE A 24 10.21 -7.97 12.26
N GLY A 25 9.65 -8.97 12.94
CA GLY A 25 9.61 -10.37 12.49
C GLY A 25 10.90 -11.19 12.65
N ILE A 26 12.06 -10.55 12.87
CA ILE A 26 13.36 -11.24 12.99
C ILE A 26 14.00 -11.12 14.38
N GLN A 27 13.16 -10.99 15.42
CA GLN A 27 13.66 -10.79 16.78
C GLN A 27 14.48 -11.98 17.29
N LYS A 28 14.14 -13.21 16.91
CA LYS A 28 14.86 -14.41 17.33
C LYS A 28 16.28 -14.45 16.76
N GLU A 29 16.45 -14.08 15.49
CA GLU A 29 17.75 -13.96 14.82
C GLU A 29 18.60 -12.88 15.48
N ILE A 30 18.00 -11.72 15.76
CA ILE A 30 18.70 -10.63 16.46
C ILE A 30 19.10 -11.05 17.87
N SER A 31 18.23 -11.77 18.59
CA SER A 31 18.54 -12.35 19.90
C SER A 31 19.68 -13.34 19.85
N LEU A 32 19.70 -14.24 18.87
CA LEU A 32 20.78 -15.21 18.69
C LEU A 32 22.13 -14.50 18.42
N VAL A 33 22.15 -13.55 17.48
CA VAL A 33 23.36 -12.77 17.17
C VAL A 33 23.83 -11.97 18.39
N THR A 34 22.90 -11.32 19.09
CA THR A 34 23.19 -10.55 20.31
C THR A 34 23.79 -11.46 21.38
N MET A 35 23.20 -12.62 21.63
CA MET A 35 23.68 -13.60 22.60
C MET A 35 25.11 -14.04 22.29
N ILE A 36 25.41 -14.38 21.03
CA ILE A 36 26.75 -14.80 20.60
C ILE A 36 27.77 -13.68 20.82
N LEU A 37 27.47 -12.46 20.38
CA LEU A 37 28.38 -11.32 20.49
C LEU A 37 28.64 -10.95 21.95
N ILE A 38 27.59 -10.93 22.79
CA ILE A 38 27.72 -10.62 24.21
C ILE A 38 28.50 -11.72 24.94
N PHE A 39 28.32 -12.99 24.57
CA PHE A 39 29.13 -14.09 25.12
C PHE A 39 30.62 -13.95 24.76
N LEU A 40 30.94 -13.59 23.51
CA LEU A 40 32.32 -13.34 23.10
C LEU A 40 32.94 -12.14 23.84
N ILE A 41 32.17 -11.06 24.05
CA ILE A 41 32.60 -9.90 24.85
C ILE A 41 32.87 -10.32 26.29
N TYR A 42 31.99 -11.14 26.86
CA TYR A 42 32.16 -11.69 28.20
C TYR A 42 33.45 -12.52 28.32
N LEU A 43 33.69 -13.45 27.39
CA LEU A 43 34.93 -14.26 27.36
C LEU A 43 36.18 -13.40 27.23
N TYR A 44 36.12 -12.34 26.42
CA TYR A 44 37.23 -11.40 26.27
C TYR A 44 37.56 -10.69 27.60
N TYR A 45 36.55 -10.23 28.33
CA TYR A 45 36.75 -9.60 29.64
C TYR A 45 37.31 -10.57 30.69
N GLU A 46 36.82 -11.81 30.69
CA GLU A 46 37.20 -12.85 31.66
C GLU A 46 38.62 -13.38 31.43
N PHE A 47 38.92 -13.82 30.22
CA PHE A 47 40.14 -14.60 29.96
C PHE A 47 41.29 -13.73 29.44
N LEU A 48 41.00 -12.72 28.61
CA LEU A 48 42.04 -11.92 27.96
C LEU A 48 42.41 -10.68 28.75
N LEU A 49 41.42 -9.95 29.28
CA LEU A 49 41.69 -8.76 30.08
C LEU A 49 41.94 -9.04 31.57
N LYS A 50 41.55 -10.23 32.08
CA LYS A 50 41.59 -10.62 33.51
C LYS A 50 41.10 -9.49 34.43
N SER A 51 40.12 -8.75 33.95
CA SER A 51 39.64 -7.52 34.58
C SER A 51 38.52 -7.91 35.54
N LYS A 52 38.59 -7.48 36.81
CA LYS A 52 37.43 -7.50 37.72
C LYS A 52 36.42 -6.41 37.30
N ASN A 53 35.90 -6.51 36.08
CA ASN A 53 34.95 -5.54 35.54
C ASN A 53 33.61 -5.72 36.28
N LYS A 54 33.16 -4.67 36.97
CA LYS A 54 31.87 -4.68 37.69
C LYS A 54 30.67 -4.92 36.77
N LEU A 55 30.85 -4.74 35.45
CA LEU A 55 29.81 -4.94 34.42
C LEU A 55 29.60 -6.42 34.02
N ARG A 56 30.43 -7.35 34.50
CA ARG A 56 30.35 -8.80 34.16
C ARG A 56 28.95 -9.38 34.33
N PHE A 57 28.29 -9.05 35.44
CA PHE A 57 26.96 -9.56 35.75
C PHE A 57 25.90 -9.06 34.78
N ILE A 58 26.05 -7.86 34.21
CA ILE A 58 25.11 -7.30 33.24
C ILE A 58 25.19 -8.06 31.91
N TYR A 59 26.39 -8.44 31.46
CA TYR A 59 26.54 -9.26 30.25
C TYR A 59 25.90 -10.66 30.41
N LEU A 60 26.07 -11.31 31.57
CA LEU A 60 25.41 -12.58 31.88
C LEU A 60 23.88 -12.43 31.96
N LEU A 61 23.40 -11.34 32.56
CA LEU A 61 21.97 -11.03 32.61
C LEU A 61 21.40 -10.84 31.20
N ILE A 62 22.10 -10.11 30.32
CA ILE A 62 21.68 -9.94 28.92
C ILE A 62 21.61 -11.30 28.23
N ILE A 63 22.63 -12.15 28.37
CA ILE A 63 22.60 -13.51 27.78
C ILE A 63 21.38 -14.30 28.28
N PHE A 64 21.08 -14.25 29.58
CA PHE A 64 19.91 -14.90 30.13
C PHE A 64 18.59 -14.35 29.56
N ILE A 65 18.46 -13.03 29.44
CA ILE A 65 17.30 -12.37 28.83
C ILE A 65 17.19 -12.73 27.34
N GLU A 66 18.31 -12.84 26.63
CA GLU A 66 18.31 -13.26 25.23
C GLU A 66 17.85 -14.71 25.08
N VAL A 67 18.23 -15.61 26.00
CA VAL A 67 17.69 -16.98 26.02
C VAL A 67 16.17 -16.94 26.20
N LEU A 68 15.66 -16.15 27.15
CA LEU A 68 14.21 -15.98 27.33
C LEU A 68 13.53 -15.39 26.08
N SER A 69 14.13 -14.36 25.48
CA SER A 69 13.62 -13.74 24.25
C SER A 69 13.64 -14.69 23.04
N PHE A 70 14.55 -15.68 23.04
CA PHE A 70 14.67 -16.66 21.97
C PHE A 70 13.70 -17.84 22.16
N THR A 71 13.52 -18.29 23.41
CA THR A 71 12.68 -19.45 23.74
C THR A 71 11.21 -19.10 23.96
N THR A 72 10.89 -17.82 24.16
CA THR A 72 9.51 -17.33 24.30
C THR A 72 9.15 -16.42 23.14
N ASP A 73 7.87 -16.35 22.79
CA ASP A 73 7.36 -15.36 21.81
C ASP A 73 7.05 -14.00 22.47
N LEU A 74 7.54 -13.79 23.70
CA LEU A 74 7.34 -12.56 24.47
C LEU A 74 8.38 -11.51 24.08
N ASN A 75 7.96 -10.59 23.22
CA ASN A 75 8.77 -9.46 22.76
C ASN A 75 9.29 -8.54 23.88
N VAL A 76 8.70 -8.57 25.07
CA VAL A 76 9.13 -7.74 26.21
C VAL A 76 10.61 -7.96 26.55
N PHE A 77 11.10 -9.20 26.49
CA PHE A 77 12.50 -9.51 26.78
C PHE A 77 13.46 -8.91 25.75
N ASN A 78 13.05 -8.84 24.49
CA ASN A 78 13.82 -8.21 23.43
C ASN A 78 14.06 -6.72 23.71
N TYR A 79 13.04 -5.98 24.17
CA TYR A 79 13.17 -4.56 24.52
C TYR A 79 13.92 -4.33 25.83
N ILE A 80 13.73 -5.20 26.85
CA ILE A 80 14.52 -5.14 28.09
C ILE A 80 16.01 -5.31 27.77
N SER A 81 16.35 -6.30 26.92
CA SER A 81 17.73 -6.47 26.46
C SER A 81 18.24 -5.25 25.69
N GLY A 82 17.44 -4.70 24.76
CA GLY A 82 17.76 -3.48 24.03
C GLY A 82 18.10 -2.30 24.96
N PHE A 83 17.32 -2.10 26.03
CA PHE A 83 17.59 -1.08 27.04
C PHE A 83 18.89 -1.33 27.80
N LEU A 84 19.16 -2.57 28.23
CA LEU A 84 20.40 -2.91 28.94
C LEU A 84 21.64 -2.72 28.06
N LEU A 85 21.56 -3.11 26.78
CA LEU A 85 22.61 -2.89 25.79
C LEU A 85 22.89 -1.40 25.60
N LEU A 86 21.85 -0.57 25.56
CA LEU A 86 21.98 0.88 25.44
C LEU A 86 22.70 1.48 26.65
N VAL A 87 22.34 1.05 27.87
CA VAL A 87 23.02 1.49 29.11
C VAL A 87 24.50 1.10 29.06
N LEU A 88 24.82 -0.14 28.67
CA LEU A 88 26.22 -0.57 28.53
C LEU A 88 26.98 0.22 27.46
N ALA A 89 26.34 0.52 26.34
CA ALA A 89 26.94 1.33 25.27
C ALA A 89 27.36 2.70 25.80
N VAL A 90 26.48 3.37 26.56
CA VAL A 90 26.76 4.66 27.20
C VAL A 90 27.91 4.54 28.19
N VAL A 91 27.88 3.55 29.08
CA VAL A 91 28.94 3.34 30.09
C VAL A 91 30.31 3.11 29.43
N GLU A 92 30.38 2.24 28.43
CA GLU A 92 31.64 1.93 27.76
C GLU A 92 32.19 3.14 26.99
N PHE A 93 31.33 3.87 26.27
CA PHE A 93 31.72 5.07 25.52
C PHE A 93 32.21 6.21 26.42
N PHE A 94 31.49 6.51 27.51
CA PHE A 94 31.85 7.61 28.42
C PHE A 94 32.98 7.28 29.40
N SER A 95 33.34 6.00 29.57
CA SER A 95 34.51 5.61 30.35
C SER A 95 35.85 5.94 29.68
N LEU A 96 35.85 6.48 28.46
CA LEU A 96 37.03 6.92 27.72
C LEU A 96 37.63 8.22 28.31
N HIS A 97 38.78 8.13 28.98
CA HIS A 97 39.58 9.30 29.38
C HIS A 97 40.52 9.78 28.25
N ILE A 98 40.51 11.10 27.96
CA ILE A 98 41.34 11.72 26.91
C ILE A 98 42.43 12.62 27.50
N GLU A 99 43.67 12.32 27.16
CA GLU A 99 44.86 13.00 27.69
C GLU A 99 45.57 13.91 26.65
N LYS A 100 45.29 13.82 25.34
CA LYS A 100 46.00 14.63 24.31
C LYS A 100 45.19 15.84 23.82
N ARG A 101 45.86 16.99 23.67
CA ARG A 101 45.28 18.30 23.25
C ARG A 101 44.66 18.27 21.84
N GLY A 102 45.24 17.53 20.89
CA GLY A 102 44.76 17.45 19.49
C GLY A 102 43.55 16.53 19.25
N THR A 103 43.25 15.61 20.18
CA THR A 103 42.10 14.68 20.06
C THR A 103 40.84 15.17 20.77
N LYS A 104 40.89 16.33 21.43
CA LYS A 104 39.75 16.92 22.15
C LYS A 104 38.59 17.30 21.22
N THR A 105 38.87 17.85 20.04
CA THR A 105 37.83 18.27 19.09
C THR A 105 37.11 17.07 18.47
N ILE A 106 37.87 16.07 18.00
CA ILE A 106 37.33 14.82 17.45
C ILE A 106 36.45 14.10 18.46
N TYR A 107 36.86 14.06 19.74
CA TYR A 107 36.05 13.45 20.79
C TYR A 107 34.82 14.27 21.17
N LYS A 108 34.89 15.61 21.17
CA LYS A 108 33.70 16.45 21.38
C LYS A 108 32.67 16.20 20.29
N VAL A 109 33.09 16.19 19.03
CA VAL A 109 32.21 15.86 17.89
C VAL A 109 31.68 14.43 18.01
N GLY A 110 32.54 13.46 18.30
CA GLY A 110 32.14 12.07 18.52
C GLY A 110 31.16 11.88 19.67
N LYS A 111 31.29 12.65 20.76
CA LYS A 111 30.34 12.65 21.88
C LYS A 111 28.98 13.20 21.47
N VAL A 112 28.94 14.29 20.71
CA VAL A 112 27.69 14.85 20.18
C VAL A 112 27.01 13.83 19.27
N ILE A 113 27.75 13.22 18.33
CA ILE A 113 27.22 12.19 17.43
C ILE A 113 26.72 10.97 18.22
N PHE A 114 27.50 10.48 19.19
CA PHE A 114 27.10 9.32 19.99
C PHE A 114 25.87 9.61 20.85
N THR A 115 25.78 10.78 21.49
CA THR A 115 24.58 11.20 22.22
C THR A 115 23.37 11.27 21.31
N PHE A 116 23.52 11.80 20.09
CA PHE A 116 22.44 11.83 19.10
C PHE A 116 21.99 10.42 18.71
N LEU A 117 22.93 9.50 18.46
CA LEU A 117 22.62 8.09 18.15
C LEU A 117 21.94 7.37 19.33
N VAL A 118 22.34 7.66 20.58
CA VAL A 118 21.65 7.14 21.78
C VAL A 118 20.20 7.63 21.82
N ILE A 119 19.96 8.91 21.56
CA ILE A 119 18.60 9.47 21.49
C ILE A 119 17.78 8.76 20.40
N ILE A 120 18.35 8.60 19.20
CA ILE A 120 17.69 7.85 18.12
C ILE A 120 17.35 6.43 18.56
N SER A 121 18.29 5.70 19.19
CA SER A 121 18.04 4.34 19.66
C SER A 121 16.94 4.27 20.73
N VAL A 122 16.86 5.26 21.62
CA VAL A 122 15.73 5.38 22.57
C VAL A 122 14.42 5.57 21.83
N VAL A 123 14.37 6.50 20.86
CA VAL A 123 13.16 6.73 20.05
C VAL A 123 12.75 5.45 19.31
N VAL A 124 13.68 4.76 18.66
CA VAL A 124 13.42 3.51 17.94
C VAL A 124 12.90 2.42 18.88
N LEU A 125 13.44 2.29 20.08
CA LEU A 125 12.93 1.33 21.07
C LEU A 125 11.52 1.70 21.55
N ILE A 126 11.24 2.98 21.83
CA ILE A 126 9.91 3.44 22.25
C ILE A 126 8.88 3.20 21.13
N PHE A 127 9.20 3.61 19.91
CA PHE A 127 8.33 3.37 18.76
C PHE A 127 8.13 1.87 18.54
N GLY A 128 9.19 1.06 18.59
CA GLY A 128 9.11 -0.38 18.45
C GLY A 128 8.24 -1.06 19.50
N ILE A 129 8.11 -0.52 20.71
CA ILE A 129 7.20 -1.00 21.75
C ILE A 129 5.75 -0.68 21.40
N ASN A 130 5.49 0.53 20.88
CA ASN A 130 4.15 1.05 20.61
C ASN A 130 3.60 0.68 19.23
N SER A 131 4.44 0.21 18.31
CA SER A 131 4.13 -0.04 16.90
C SER A 131 3.76 -1.49 16.58
N LYS A 132 3.59 -2.32 17.61
CA LYS A 132 3.20 -3.72 17.42
C LYS A 132 1.69 -3.87 17.56
N PRO A 133 1.08 -4.67 16.67
CA PRO A 133 -0.30 -5.11 16.87
C PRO A 133 -0.42 -5.73 18.26
N SER A 134 -1.56 -5.53 18.92
CA SER A 134 -1.78 -6.03 20.26
C SER A 134 -1.60 -7.57 20.29
N ASN A 135 -0.50 -8.03 20.91
CA ASN A 135 -0.11 -9.44 20.97
C ASN A 135 -0.98 -10.29 21.93
N SER A 136 -2.06 -9.75 22.49
CA SER A 136 -2.76 -10.35 23.62
C SER A 136 -4.17 -10.80 23.28
N PHE A 137 -4.33 -11.96 22.65
CA PHE A 137 -5.68 -12.52 22.52
C PHE A 137 -5.74 -14.03 22.70
N THR A 138 -6.64 -14.43 23.60
CA THR A 138 -7.38 -15.68 23.51
C THR A 138 -8.08 -15.73 22.16
N THR A 139 -7.85 -16.77 21.36
CA THR A 139 -8.61 -17.03 20.13
C THR A 139 -10.10 -16.97 20.46
N PRO A 140 -10.86 -15.98 19.96
CA PRO A 140 -12.29 -15.94 20.19
C PRO A 140 -12.90 -17.23 19.60
N ASN A 141 -13.92 -17.77 20.26
CA ASN A 141 -14.66 -18.90 19.70
C ASN A 141 -15.54 -18.39 18.55
N LEU A 142 -14.95 -18.25 17.36
CA LEU A 142 -15.64 -17.78 16.17
C LEU A 142 -16.67 -18.82 15.73
N LYS A 143 -17.90 -18.37 15.52
CA LYS A 143 -18.95 -19.24 14.98
C LYS A 143 -18.62 -19.59 13.53
N LYS A 144 -18.72 -20.87 13.20
CA LYS A 144 -18.71 -21.32 11.81
C LYS A 144 -19.95 -20.78 11.10
N VAL A 145 -19.75 -20.03 10.02
CA VAL A 145 -20.83 -19.52 9.16
C VAL A 145 -21.00 -20.43 7.94
N THR A 146 -22.23 -20.88 7.73
CA THR A 146 -22.66 -21.59 6.51
C THR A 146 -23.59 -20.68 5.74
N LEU A 147 -23.23 -20.38 4.48
CA LEU A 147 -24.05 -19.52 3.62
C LEU A 147 -25.23 -20.29 3.03
N LYS A 148 -26.34 -19.59 2.82
CA LYS A 148 -27.48 -20.07 2.04
C LYS A 148 -27.15 -19.89 0.56
N GLU A 149 -26.48 -20.87 -0.04
CA GLU A 149 -25.95 -20.77 -1.41
C GLU A 149 -26.96 -20.26 -2.45
N ASN A 150 -28.23 -20.67 -2.35
CA ASN A 150 -29.30 -20.23 -3.27
C ASN A 150 -29.67 -18.73 -3.15
N ASN A 151 -29.20 -18.04 -2.11
CA ASN A 151 -29.46 -16.61 -1.89
C ASN A 151 -28.33 -15.73 -2.45
N LEU A 152 -27.16 -16.31 -2.73
CA LEU A 152 -26.06 -15.60 -3.37
C LEU A 152 -26.27 -15.63 -4.90
N ASP A 153 -25.91 -14.54 -5.58
CA ASP A 153 -25.91 -14.52 -7.04
C ASP A 153 -24.98 -15.63 -7.58
N SER A 154 -25.46 -16.34 -8.61
CA SER A 154 -24.66 -17.37 -9.25
C SER A 154 -23.49 -16.76 -10.02
N GLU A 155 -22.51 -17.59 -10.39
CA GLU A 155 -21.38 -17.16 -11.21
C GLU A 155 -21.84 -16.53 -12.53
N GLU A 156 -22.92 -17.05 -13.14
CA GLU A 156 -23.50 -16.49 -14.36
C GLU A 156 -24.09 -15.10 -14.14
N ILE A 157 -24.81 -14.87 -13.02
CA ILE A 157 -25.39 -13.56 -12.72
C ILE A 157 -24.28 -12.55 -12.42
N MET A 158 -23.28 -12.93 -11.62
CA MET A 158 -22.14 -12.07 -11.33
C MET A 158 -21.37 -11.73 -12.61
N LEU A 159 -21.16 -12.69 -13.51
CA LEU A 159 -20.51 -12.45 -14.81
C LEU A 159 -21.32 -11.49 -15.68
N GLN A 160 -22.65 -11.64 -15.73
CA GLN A 160 -23.52 -10.71 -16.45
C GLN A 160 -23.38 -9.28 -15.89
N ASN A 161 -23.34 -9.12 -14.56
CA ASN A 161 -23.14 -7.83 -13.93
C ASN A 161 -21.76 -7.22 -14.25
N ILE A 162 -20.72 -8.04 -14.33
CA ILE A 162 -19.38 -7.64 -14.79
C ILE A 162 -19.41 -7.19 -16.26
N GLU A 163 -20.07 -7.92 -17.14
CA GLU A 163 -20.21 -7.57 -18.55
C GLU A 163 -21.00 -6.26 -18.71
N ILE A 164 -22.06 -6.05 -17.91
CA ILE A 164 -22.80 -4.79 -17.86
C ILE A 164 -21.89 -3.64 -17.42
N MET A 165 -21.15 -3.79 -16.32
CA MET A 165 -20.16 -2.81 -15.87
C MET A 165 -19.21 -2.43 -17.01
N ASN A 166 -18.60 -3.44 -17.65
CA ASN A 166 -17.67 -3.25 -18.76
C ASN A 166 -18.30 -2.58 -19.99
N SER A 167 -19.60 -2.77 -20.23
CA SER A 167 -20.32 -2.17 -21.36
C SER A 167 -20.43 -0.64 -21.28
N PHE A 168 -20.30 -0.04 -20.09
CA PHE A 168 -20.30 1.41 -19.91
C PHE A 168 -19.04 2.10 -20.45
N GLY A 169 -18.02 1.35 -20.87
CA GLY A 169 -16.81 1.90 -21.49
C GLY A 169 -15.81 2.43 -20.46
N SER A 170 -15.28 3.64 -20.69
CA SER A 170 -14.34 4.30 -19.75
C SER A 170 -15.07 4.64 -18.46
N ARG A 171 -14.57 4.16 -17.32
CA ARG A 171 -15.14 4.44 -15.99
C ARG A 171 -14.17 5.22 -15.10
N VAL A 172 -13.23 5.95 -15.68
CA VAL A 172 -12.41 6.92 -14.93
C VAL A 172 -13.31 7.93 -14.22
N THR A 173 -12.86 8.50 -13.10
CA THR A 173 -13.68 9.36 -12.24
C THR A 173 -14.50 10.37 -13.06
N GLY A 174 -15.81 10.42 -12.80
CA GLY A 174 -16.75 11.38 -13.40
C GLY A 174 -16.99 11.24 -14.91
N SER A 175 -16.46 10.21 -15.57
CA SER A 175 -16.70 10.01 -17.02
C SER A 175 -18.18 9.71 -17.27
N LYS A 176 -18.58 9.74 -18.54
CA LYS A 176 -19.94 9.31 -18.92
C LYS A 176 -20.20 7.87 -18.46
N GLY A 177 -19.27 6.95 -18.76
CA GLY A 177 -19.41 5.55 -18.40
C GLY A 177 -19.43 5.33 -16.88
N HIS A 178 -18.61 6.08 -16.13
CA HIS A 178 -18.61 6.04 -14.67
C HIS A 178 -19.96 6.46 -14.09
N ASN A 179 -20.53 7.57 -14.56
CA ASN A 179 -21.84 8.05 -14.09
C ASN A 179 -22.99 7.12 -14.52
N GLU A 180 -22.94 6.51 -15.70
CA GLU A 180 -23.90 5.48 -16.12
C GLU A 180 -23.80 4.25 -15.22
N PHE A 181 -22.59 3.83 -14.87
CA PHE A 181 -22.35 2.72 -13.96
C PHE A 181 -22.89 2.99 -12.55
N ILE A 182 -22.60 4.16 -11.98
CA ILE A 182 -23.18 4.58 -10.69
C ILE A 182 -24.70 4.53 -10.74
N ASN A 183 -25.33 5.11 -11.76
CA ASN A 183 -26.78 5.11 -11.89
C ASN A 183 -27.35 3.69 -11.97
N TRP A 184 -26.65 2.78 -12.63
CA TRP A 184 -27.03 1.36 -12.68
C TRP A 184 -26.90 0.70 -11.30
N LEU A 185 -25.79 0.90 -10.57
CA LEU A 185 -25.65 0.38 -9.21
C LEU A 185 -26.79 0.86 -8.30
N LYS A 186 -27.10 2.16 -8.34
CA LYS A 186 -28.19 2.76 -7.54
C LYS A 186 -29.56 2.21 -7.93
N SER A 187 -29.80 1.95 -9.21
CA SER A 187 -31.05 1.33 -9.65
C SER A 187 -31.18 -0.09 -9.13
N GLN A 188 -30.10 -0.90 -9.18
CA GLN A 188 -30.10 -2.25 -8.62
C GLN A 188 -30.44 -2.24 -7.13
N ILE A 189 -29.89 -1.30 -6.36
CA ILE A 189 -30.17 -1.15 -4.92
C ILE A 189 -31.63 -0.71 -4.69
N THR A 190 -32.13 0.23 -5.48
CA THR A 190 -33.52 0.71 -5.38
C THR A 190 -34.51 -0.40 -5.71
N ASP A 191 -34.21 -1.23 -6.72
CA ASP A 191 -35.01 -2.40 -7.11
C ASP A 191 -35.04 -3.47 -6.00
N MET A 192 -34.05 -3.49 -5.11
CA MET A 192 -34.06 -4.32 -3.90
C MET A 192 -34.97 -3.77 -2.79
N GLY A 193 -35.53 -2.56 -2.96
CA GLY A 193 -36.37 -1.87 -1.98
C GLY A 193 -35.60 -1.07 -0.94
N LEU A 194 -34.32 -0.76 -1.20
CA LEU A 194 -33.43 -0.06 -0.26
C LEU A 194 -33.30 1.42 -0.62
N GLU A 195 -33.15 2.27 0.39
CA GLU A 195 -32.87 3.69 0.21
C GLU A 195 -31.40 3.91 -0.17
N VAL A 196 -31.18 4.84 -1.10
CA VAL A 196 -29.84 5.26 -1.54
C VAL A 196 -29.60 6.71 -1.14
N HIS A 197 -28.56 6.93 -0.34
CA HIS A 197 -28.11 8.25 0.08
C HIS A 197 -26.87 8.65 -0.73
N THR A 198 -26.73 9.92 -1.11
CA THR A 198 -25.74 10.35 -2.09
C THR A 198 -25.00 11.62 -1.65
N ASN A 199 -23.67 11.62 -1.76
CA ASN A 199 -22.81 12.80 -1.69
C ASN A 199 -22.37 13.15 -3.11
N LYS A 200 -22.74 14.35 -3.58
CA LYS A 200 -22.45 14.80 -4.95
C LYS A 200 -21.23 15.69 -4.98
N TYR A 201 -20.39 15.49 -5.98
CA TYR A 201 -19.17 16.24 -6.17
C TYR A 201 -19.07 16.81 -7.57
N SER A 202 -18.22 17.81 -7.70
CA SER A 202 -17.80 18.33 -8.98
C SER A 202 -16.32 18.67 -8.98
N PHE A 203 -15.68 18.45 -10.12
CA PHE A 203 -14.24 18.67 -10.27
C PHE A 203 -13.89 18.91 -11.74
N GLU A 204 -12.65 19.36 -11.96
CA GLU A 204 -12.08 19.44 -13.30
C GLU A 204 -11.64 18.04 -13.75
N GLN A 205 -12.40 17.47 -14.69
CA GLN A 205 -12.06 16.20 -15.32
C GLN A 205 -11.10 16.42 -16.48
N TRP A 206 -10.21 15.45 -16.66
CA TRP A 206 -9.37 15.27 -17.83
C TRP A 206 -9.56 13.83 -18.35
N GLU A 207 -9.86 13.67 -19.64
CA GLU A 207 -9.97 12.36 -20.30
C GLU A 207 -9.22 12.37 -21.63
N GLU A 208 -8.26 11.47 -21.78
CA GLU A 208 -7.41 11.34 -22.96
C GLU A 208 -8.23 11.09 -24.24
N LYS A 209 -7.79 11.70 -25.35
CA LYS A 209 -8.24 11.36 -26.71
C LYS A 209 -7.14 10.79 -27.56
N ILE A 210 -5.97 11.43 -27.56
CA ILE A 210 -4.87 11.13 -28.47
C ILE A 210 -3.57 11.35 -27.71
N SER A 211 -2.68 10.36 -27.76
CA SER A 211 -1.29 10.48 -27.35
C SER A 211 -0.36 10.01 -28.47
N GLU A 212 0.47 10.90 -29.00
CA GLU A 212 1.42 10.57 -30.06
C GLU A 212 2.77 11.27 -29.86
N LEU A 213 3.82 10.59 -30.29
CA LEU A 213 5.18 11.12 -30.33
C LEU A 213 5.78 10.85 -31.71
N SER A 214 6.36 11.88 -32.31
CA SER A 214 7.15 11.77 -33.53
C SER A 214 8.48 12.50 -33.38
N ILE A 215 9.54 11.96 -33.98
CA ILE A 215 10.89 12.54 -33.95
C ILE A 215 11.43 12.57 -35.37
N ASP A 216 11.76 13.77 -35.87
CA ASP A 216 12.23 13.99 -37.26
C ASP A 216 11.35 13.29 -38.34
N GLY A 217 10.04 13.14 -38.06
CA GLY A 217 9.06 12.49 -38.95
C GLY A 217 8.85 10.99 -38.72
N GLU A 218 9.67 10.34 -37.90
CA GLU A 218 9.45 8.94 -37.47
C GLU A 218 8.46 8.89 -36.29
N LYS A 219 7.49 7.97 -36.34
CA LYS A 219 6.54 7.74 -35.25
C LYS A 219 7.18 6.85 -34.18
N ILE A 220 7.10 7.27 -32.93
CA ILE A 220 7.53 6.51 -31.76
C ILE A 220 6.29 5.91 -31.09
N GLU A 221 6.35 4.62 -30.74
CA GLU A 221 5.26 3.97 -30.02
C GLU A 221 5.20 4.48 -28.57
N VAL A 222 4.05 5.03 -28.20
CA VAL A 222 3.75 5.53 -26.85
C VAL A 222 3.13 4.38 -26.07
N SER A 223 3.58 4.20 -24.83
CA SER A 223 3.02 3.20 -23.92
C SER A 223 1.71 3.65 -23.32
N SER A 224 1.65 4.90 -22.87
CA SER A 224 0.42 5.57 -22.42
C SER A 224 0.64 7.06 -22.23
N ALA A 225 -0.44 7.84 -22.15
CA ALA A 225 -0.39 9.19 -21.65
C ALA A 225 -0.14 9.22 -20.13
N TYR A 226 0.44 10.32 -19.63
CA TYR A 226 0.42 10.64 -18.21
C TYR A 226 -0.89 11.38 -17.88
N PRO A 227 -1.82 10.78 -17.13
CA PRO A 227 -3.11 11.39 -16.83
C PRO A 227 -2.95 12.73 -16.09
N TYR A 228 -3.75 13.73 -16.46
CA TYR A 228 -3.68 15.08 -15.88
C TYR A 228 -2.31 15.79 -16.04
N SER A 229 -1.42 15.33 -16.92
CA SER A 229 -0.15 16.03 -17.17
C SER A 229 -0.38 17.40 -17.81
N GLY A 230 -1.13 17.44 -18.91
CA GLY A 230 -1.41 18.66 -19.67
C GLY A 230 -2.12 18.31 -20.98
N VAL A 231 -2.22 19.29 -21.87
CA VAL A 231 -2.79 19.11 -23.22
C VAL A 231 -1.97 19.90 -24.24
N THR A 232 -2.02 19.47 -25.49
CA THR A 232 -1.58 20.24 -26.66
C THR A 232 -2.79 20.58 -27.52
N ASP A 233 -2.60 21.49 -28.47
CA ASP A 233 -3.51 21.55 -29.61
C ASP A 233 -3.22 20.39 -30.59
N LYS A 234 -4.02 20.27 -31.65
CA LYS A 234 -3.91 19.23 -32.69
C LYS A 234 -2.58 19.21 -33.45
N ASN A 235 -1.80 20.30 -33.42
CA ASN A 235 -0.49 20.37 -34.06
C ASN A 235 0.62 19.86 -33.13
N GLY A 236 0.28 19.56 -31.86
CA GLY A 236 1.23 19.14 -30.85
C GLY A 236 2.15 20.28 -30.40
N VAL A 237 3.16 19.92 -29.61
CA VAL A 237 4.24 20.81 -29.21
C VAL A 237 5.57 20.29 -29.76
N THR A 238 6.26 21.17 -30.49
CA THR A 238 7.53 20.83 -31.13
C THR A 238 8.72 21.45 -30.38
N GLY A 239 9.79 20.67 -30.21
CA GLY A 239 11.03 21.12 -29.60
C GLY A 239 12.18 20.13 -29.73
N GLU A 240 13.40 20.63 -29.53
CA GLU A 240 14.60 19.80 -29.38
C GLU A 240 14.43 18.86 -28.17
N LEU A 241 14.82 17.59 -28.33
CA LEU A 241 14.89 16.63 -27.23
C LEU A 241 16.14 16.86 -26.38
N VAL A 242 15.97 16.83 -25.06
CA VAL A 242 17.09 16.89 -24.11
C VAL A 242 16.94 15.81 -23.06
N TYR A 243 17.89 14.88 -23.04
CA TYR A 243 17.98 13.87 -22.00
C TYR A 243 18.49 14.48 -20.69
N ILE A 244 17.74 14.24 -19.62
CA ILE A 244 18.00 14.78 -18.29
C ILE A 244 18.91 13.83 -17.51
N LYS A 245 20.03 14.36 -17.04
CA LYS A 245 20.96 13.64 -16.16
C LYS A 245 20.89 14.21 -14.74
N ASN A 246 20.96 13.33 -13.74
CA ASN A 246 21.03 13.70 -12.32
C ASN A 246 19.91 14.66 -11.86
N ASN A 247 18.73 14.59 -12.48
CA ASN A 247 17.62 15.51 -12.21
C ASN A 247 17.96 17.01 -12.40
N ASP A 248 18.95 17.36 -13.25
CA ASP A 248 19.21 18.75 -13.65
C ASP A 248 18.36 19.14 -14.87
N TYR A 249 17.24 19.80 -14.61
CA TYR A 249 16.25 20.17 -15.63
C TYR A 249 16.51 21.53 -16.30
N LYS A 250 17.52 22.30 -15.87
CA LYS A 250 17.83 23.62 -16.45
C LYS A 250 18.06 23.57 -17.97
N PRO A 251 18.72 22.54 -18.55
CA PRO A 251 18.94 22.46 -19.99
C PRO A 251 17.66 22.26 -20.83
N ALA A 252 16.55 21.83 -20.21
CA ALA A 252 15.28 21.57 -20.90
C ALA A 252 14.37 22.80 -21.04
N LYS A 253 14.79 23.98 -20.58
CA LYS A 253 14.02 25.22 -20.78
C LYS A 253 13.78 25.48 -22.28
N GLY A 254 12.52 25.61 -22.66
CA GLY A 254 12.07 25.82 -24.05
C GLY A 254 12.12 24.56 -24.93
N LYS A 255 12.35 23.38 -24.35
CA LYS A 255 12.62 22.12 -25.03
C LYS A 255 11.77 20.96 -24.46
N ILE A 256 11.89 19.78 -25.04
CA ILE A 256 11.21 18.56 -24.57
C ILE A 256 12.19 17.76 -23.72
N ALA A 257 11.83 17.49 -22.46
CA ALA A 257 12.66 16.75 -21.54
C ALA A 257 12.47 15.23 -21.73
N VAL A 258 13.56 14.47 -21.76
CA VAL A 258 13.53 13.00 -21.75
C VAL A 258 14.08 12.53 -20.40
N VAL A 259 13.28 11.77 -19.66
CA VAL A 259 13.54 11.38 -18.27
C VAL A 259 13.34 9.88 -18.14
N GLU A 260 14.35 9.16 -17.65
CA GLU A 260 14.21 7.75 -17.31
C GLU A 260 13.54 7.59 -15.95
N ILE A 261 12.67 6.58 -15.84
CA ILE A 261 12.10 6.13 -14.58
C ILE A 261 12.39 4.64 -14.37
N ASP A 262 12.92 4.32 -13.20
CA ASP A 262 13.31 2.96 -12.87
C ASP A 262 12.13 2.16 -12.31
N ASN A 263 12.09 0.88 -12.69
CA ASN A 263 11.22 -0.06 -11.98
C ASN A 263 11.65 -0.22 -10.51
N THR A 264 10.67 -0.34 -9.61
CA THR A 264 10.85 -0.51 -8.16
C THR A 264 11.29 -1.92 -7.73
N LYS A 265 11.79 -2.75 -8.65
CA LYS A 265 12.38 -4.09 -8.40
C LYS A 265 13.37 -4.13 -7.23
N LYS A 266 14.11 -3.04 -7.00
CA LYS A 266 15.14 -2.93 -5.95
C LYS A 266 14.64 -2.24 -4.68
N LEU A 267 13.37 -1.83 -4.64
CA LEU A 267 12.79 -1.19 -3.46
C LEU A 267 12.75 -2.23 -2.32
N PRO A 268 13.29 -1.91 -1.12
CA PRO A 268 13.19 -2.81 0.01
C PRO A 268 11.73 -2.90 0.48
N LEU A 269 11.03 -3.97 0.09
CA LEU A 269 9.63 -4.23 0.49
C LEU A 269 9.38 -4.11 2.00
N PRO A 270 10.31 -4.50 2.90
CA PRO A 270 10.17 -4.23 4.33
C PRO A 270 9.98 -2.77 4.74
N LEU A 271 10.24 -1.79 3.88
CA LEU A 271 9.96 -0.38 4.18
C LEU A 271 8.50 0.01 3.93
N ILE A 272 7.75 -0.79 3.18
CA ILE A 272 6.37 -0.49 2.78
C ILE A 272 5.36 -1.58 3.20
N MET A 273 5.85 -2.79 3.50
CA MET A 273 5.01 -3.94 3.85
C MET A 273 5.49 -4.59 5.14
N ASN A 274 4.53 -4.98 5.97
CA ASN A 274 4.76 -5.74 7.19
C ASN A 274 3.77 -6.91 7.27
N LYS A 275 4.22 -8.11 6.93
CA LYS A 275 3.49 -9.37 7.01
C LYS A 275 3.29 -9.80 8.45
N LEU A 276 2.04 -10.02 8.82
CA LEU A 276 1.61 -10.58 10.10
C LEU A 276 1.51 -12.10 10.04
N ASP A 277 0.86 -12.61 8.99
CA ASP A 277 0.59 -14.04 8.81
C ASP A 277 0.27 -14.35 7.33
N SER A 278 -0.14 -15.58 7.05
CA SER A 278 -0.49 -16.07 5.72
C SER A 278 -1.49 -17.21 5.77
N PHE A 279 -2.28 -17.34 4.70
CA PHE A 279 -3.12 -18.51 4.48
C PHE A 279 -3.12 -18.89 2.98
N PRO A 280 -2.70 -20.10 2.61
CA PRO A 280 -2.16 -21.16 3.46
C PRO A 280 -0.82 -20.76 4.09
N LEU A 281 -0.43 -21.51 5.13
CA LEU A 281 0.79 -21.25 5.90
C LEU A 281 2.02 -21.17 4.97
N HIS A 282 2.92 -20.23 5.26
CA HIS A 282 4.15 -19.97 4.50
C HIS A 282 3.96 -19.27 3.14
N THR A 283 2.76 -18.75 2.85
CA THR A 283 2.60 -17.81 1.72
C THR A 283 3.33 -16.50 2.05
N ASN A 284 4.19 -16.03 1.16
CA ASN A 284 5.02 -14.85 1.40
C ASN A 284 4.54 -13.66 0.58
N VAL A 285 4.95 -12.46 1.01
CA VAL A 285 4.90 -11.29 0.13
C VAL A 285 5.70 -11.65 -1.12
N VAL A 286 5.07 -11.52 -2.28
CA VAL A 286 5.71 -11.89 -3.54
C VAL A 286 6.84 -10.91 -3.79
N SER A 287 8.07 -11.40 -3.94
CA SER A 287 9.18 -10.58 -4.39
C SER A 287 8.84 -10.07 -5.79
N SER A 288 8.42 -8.82 -5.90
CA SER A 288 7.93 -8.32 -7.17
C SER A 288 9.07 -8.18 -8.16
N ASP A 289 8.77 -8.47 -9.42
CA ASP A 289 9.40 -7.87 -10.59
C ASP A 289 9.09 -6.36 -10.69
N GLY A 290 9.02 -5.68 -9.54
CA GLY A 290 8.63 -4.30 -9.37
C GLY A 290 7.15 -4.03 -9.66
N ASP A 291 6.66 -2.96 -9.04
CA ASP A 291 5.27 -2.53 -9.07
C ASP A 291 5.14 -1.23 -9.85
N VAL A 292 4.29 -1.23 -10.90
CA VAL A 292 4.14 -0.09 -11.82
C VAL A 292 3.46 1.11 -11.16
N VAL A 293 2.57 0.88 -10.19
CA VAL A 293 1.88 1.93 -9.43
C VAL A 293 2.86 2.65 -8.52
N LEU A 294 3.67 1.90 -7.77
CA LEU A 294 4.75 2.45 -6.94
C LEU A 294 5.82 3.14 -7.78
N SER A 295 6.23 2.54 -8.90
CA SER A 295 7.24 3.14 -9.77
C SER A 295 6.80 4.49 -10.33
N SER A 296 5.60 4.57 -10.90
CA SER A 296 5.09 5.83 -11.44
C SER A 296 4.89 6.89 -10.34
N THR A 297 4.48 6.48 -9.14
CA THR A 297 4.30 7.40 -8.00
C THR A 297 5.63 7.92 -7.44
N LEU A 298 6.65 7.07 -7.33
CA LEU A 298 7.91 7.42 -6.64
C LEU A 298 9.00 7.98 -7.58
N GLN A 299 9.01 7.59 -8.84
CA GLN A 299 10.11 7.89 -9.76
C GLN A 299 9.80 9.01 -10.74
N THR A 300 8.52 9.40 -10.92
CA THR A 300 8.18 10.47 -11.86
C THR A 300 8.60 11.85 -11.33
N PRO A 301 9.07 12.75 -12.21
CA PRO A 301 9.44 14.10 -11.81
C PRO A 301 8.21 14.93 -11.46
N ASN A 302 8.42 15.98 -10.66
CA ASN A 302 7.37 16.97 -10.41
C ASN A 302 7.13 17.81 -11.69
N LEU A 303 6.12 17.42 -12.46
CA LEU A 303 5.81 18.02 -13.76
C LEU A 303 5.47 19.52 -13.66
N SER A 304 4.76 19.97 -12.62
CA SER A 304 4.44 21.39 -12.42
C SER A 304 5.70 22.25 -12.26
N LYS A 305 6.74 21.74 -11.58
CA LYS A 305 8.05 22.43 -11.52
C LYS A 305 8.72 22.51 -12.89
N LEU A 306 8.57 21.50 -13.74
CA LEU A 306 9.13 21.51 -15.09
C LEU A 306 8.41 22.52 -15.99
N ARG A 307 7.09 22.61 -15.88
CA ARG A 307 6.28 23.67 -16.52
C ARG A 307 6.80 25.05 -16.11
N ASP A 308 6.98 25.29 -14.82
CA ASP A 308 7.42 26.60 -14.30
C ASP A 308 8.86 26.96 -14.74
N LEU A 309 9.70 25.96 -15.03
CA LEU A 309 11.02 26.14 -15.65
C LEU A 309 10.95 26.46 -17.15
N GLY A 310 9.78 26.37 -17.76
CA GLY A 310 9.54 26.58 -19.19
C GLY A 310 9.85 25.37 -20.06
N VAL A 311 9.86 24.15 -19.51
CA VAL A 311 9.89 22.92 -20.31
C VAL A 311 8.60 22.81 -21.12
N LYS A 312 8.70 22.35 -22.37
CA LYS A 312 7.55 22.30 -23.30
C LYS A 312 6.71 21.03 -23.14
N ALA A 313 7.37 19.89 -22.97
CA ALA A 313 6.75 18.58 -22.76
C ALA A 313 7.75 17.63 -22.12
N VAL A 314 7.28 16.47 -21.64
CA VAL A 314 8.11 15.45 -21.00
C VAL A 314 7.85 14.08 -21.61
N VAL A 315 8.91 13.36 -21.96
CA VAL A 315 8.87 11.95 -22.34
C VAL A 315 9.51 11.14 -21.22
N LEU A 316 8.73 10.25 -20.62
CA LEU A 316 9.13 9.38 -19.52
C LEU A 316 9.47 7.99 -20.08
N VAL A 317 10.70 7.54 -19.89
CA VAL A 317 11.19 6.25 -20.39
C VAL A 317 11.16 5.24 -19.26
N TRP A 318 10.36 4.18 -19.40
CA TRP A 318 10.37 3.05 -18.48
C TRP A 318 11.66 2.24 -18.60
N LYS A 319 12.27 1.86 -17.48
CA LYS A 319 13.43 0.96 -17.42
C LYS A 319 13.15 -0.27 -16.58
N GLY A 320 13.50 -1.45 -17.11
CA GLY A 320 13.41 -2.71 -16.38
C GLY A 320 11.99 -3.26 -16.23
N VAL A 321 11.10 -2.97 -17.19
CA VAL A 321 9.73 -3.51 -17.28
C VAL A 321 9.47 -3.92 -18.73
N SER A 322 8.78 -5.04 -18.95
CA SER A 322 8.42 -5.48 -20.30
C SER A 322 7.43 -4.52 -20.97
N ILE A 323 7.43 -4.49 -22.31
CA ILE A 323 6.55 -3.63 -23.11
C ILE A 323 5.07 -3.92 -22.81
N GLU A 324 4.69 -5.19 -22.77
CA GLU A 324 3.30 -5.60 -22.55
C GLU A 324 2.78 -5.21 -21.16
N LYS A 325 3.62 -5.24 -20.12
CA LYS A 325 3.23 -4.89 -18.74
C LYS A 325 2.92 -3.39 -18.57
N ILE A 326 3.54 -2.50 -19.35
CA ILE A 326 3.38 -1.04 -19.23
C ILE A 326 2.48 -0.43 -20.31
N LYS A 327 1.96 -1.25 -21.22
CA LYS A 327 1.08 -0.82 -22.30
C LYS A 327 -0.28 -0.39 -21.75
N ASP A 328 -0.80 0.72 -22.27
CA ASP A 328 -2.13 1.26 -21.96
C ASP A 328 -2.39 1.52 -20.47
N GLN A 329 -1.33 1.78 -19.67
CA GLN A 329 -1.44 2.06 -18.23
C GLN A 329 -2.03 3.45 -17.95
N TYR A 330 -3.02 3.53 -17.07
CA TYR A 330 -3.52 4.78 -16.52
C TYR A 330 -2.73 5.16 -15.25
N LEU A 331 -1.52 5.70 -15.44
CA LEU A 331 -0.62 6.01 -14.33
C LEU A 331 0.13 7.33 -14.54
N PRO A 332 0.43 8.08 -13.47
CA PRO A 332 -0.12 7.94 -12.12
C PRO A 332 -1.48 8.65 -12.00
N PHE A 333 -2.34 8.18 -11.10
CA PHE A 333 -3.62 8.83 -10.75
C PHE A 333 -3.51 9.68 -9.45
N THR A 334 -2.33 9.70 -8.84
CA THR A 334 -2.05 10.29 -7.53
C THR A 334 -1.54 11.74 -7.58
N THR A 335 -1.39 12.31 -8.79
CA THR A 335 -0.78 13.63 -9.03
C THR A 335 -1.77 14.65 -9.56
N ASP A 336 -1.60 15.90 -9.12
CA ASP A 336 -2.48 17.01 -9.51
C ASP A 336 -2.25 17.41 -10.98
N TYR A 337 -3.16 18.21 -11.54
CA TYR A 337 -3.03 18.72 -12.91
C TYR A 337 -1.73 19.54 -13.06
N ALA A 338 -0.82 19.07 -13.92
CA ALA A 338 0.50 19.67 -14.03
C ALA A 338 0.58 20.82 -15.04
N GLY A 339 -0.30 20.85 -16.05
CA GLY A 339 -0.29 21.85 -17.11
C GLY A 339 0.89 21.77 -18.09
N ILE A 340 1.53 20.61 -18.22
CA ILE A 340 2.58 20.32 -19.21
C ILE A 340 2.38 18.89 -19.75
N PRO A 341 2.26 18.70 -21.08
CA PRO A 341 1.96 17.39 -21.63
C PRO A 341 3.12 16.40 -21.39
N ALA A 342 2.78 15.19 -20.95
CA ALA A 342 3.75 14.13 -20.70
C ALA A 342 3.25 12.77 -21.17
N LEU A 343 4.16 11.98 -21.75
CA LEU A 343 3.90 10.63 -22.27
C LEU A 343 4.89 9.62 -21.71
N PHE A 344 4.46 8.38 -21.56
CA PHE A 344 5.33 7.25 -21.27
C PHE A 344 5.71 6.51 -22.56
N VAL A 345 6.96 6.08 -22.65
CA VAL A 345 7.44 5.14 -23.67
C VAL A 345 8.11 3.96 -22.99
N ASN A 346 8.09 2.81 -23.67
CA ASN A 346 8.75 1.59 -23.21
C ASN A 346 10.28 1.72 -23.32
N GLU A 347 11.00 0.75 -22.76
CA GLU A 347 12.46 0.78 -22.73
C GLU A 347 13.09 0.80 -24.14
N THR A 348 12.58 -0.01 -25.07
CA THR A 348 13.09 -0.11 -26.45
C THR A 348 12.88 1.17 -27.25
N GLU A 349 11.68 1.75 -27.20
CA GLU A 349 11.41 3.03 -27.85
C GLU A 349 12.14 4.18 -27.15
N GLY A 350 12.23 4.13 -25.81
CA GLY A 350 12.96 5.10 -25.02
C GLY A 350 14.45 5.17 -25.35
N GLU A 351 15.10 4.05 -25.65
CA GLU A 351 16.49 4.04 -26.15
C GLU A 351 16.63 4.83 -27.47
N LYS A 352 15.65 4.71 -28.37
CA LYS A 352 15.61 5.54 -29.60
C LYS A 352 15.48 7.02 -29.23
N VAL A 353 14.52 7.37 -28.36
CA VAL A 353 14.29 8.75 -27.91
C VAL A 353 15.55 9.36 -27.28
N ILE A 354 16.27 8.58 -26.45
CA ILE A 354 17.53 8.99 -25.84
C ILE A 354 18.61 9.20 -26.90
N ASN A 355 18.73 8.31 -27.89
CA ASN A 355 19.68 8.49 -28.99
C ASN A 355 19.39 9.76 -29.81
N TYR A 356 18.12 10.04 -30.11
CA TYR A 356 17.70 11.28 -30.76
C TYR A 356 17.97 12.53 -29.92
N SER A 357 17.93 12.43 -28.60
CA SER A 357 18.30 13.56 -27.73
C SER A 357 19.80 13.88 -27.83
N ASN A 358 20.66 12.89 -28.08
CA ASN A 358 22.10 13.11 -28.27
C ASN A 358 22.41 13.84 -29.59
N SER A 359 21.60 13.63 -30.63
CA SER A 359 21.67 14.36 -31.89
C SER A 359 20.92 15.70 -31.88
N LYS A 360 20.28 16.07 -30.76
CA LYS A 360 19.41 17.26 -30.64
C LYS A 360 18.30 17.28 -31.69
N SER A 361 17.77 16.11 -32.01
CA SER A 361 16.66 15.95 -32.94
C SER A 361 15.41 16.64 -32.43
N THR A 362 14.52 16.97 -33.35
CA THR A 362 13.28 17.68 -33.05
C THR A 362 12.14 16.69 -32.92
N ALA A 363 11.46 16.72 -31.79
CA ALA A 363 10.27 15.93 -31.56
C ALA A 363 9.01 16.79 -31.59
N THR A 364 7.91 16.18 -32.02
CA THR A 364 6.56 16.72 -31.86
C THR A 364 5.75 15.74 -31.02
N LEU A 365 5.26 16.23 -29.88
CA LEU A 365 4.40 15.49 -28.97
C LEU A 365 2.98 16.04 -29.06
N THR A 366 2.02 15.17 -29.29
CA THR A 366 0.58 15.52 -29.32
C THR A 366 -0.12 14.80 -28.19
N LEU A 367 -0.78 15.56 -27.32
CA LEU A 367 -1.61 15.03 -26.23
C LEU A 367 -2.92 15.81 -26.17
N GLU A 368 -3.96 15.28 -26.82
CA GLU A 368 -5.30 15.86 -26.77
C GLU A 368 -6.12 15.18 -25.69
N ALA A 369 -6.88 15.95 -24.92
CA ALA A 369 -7.82 15.45 -23.92
C ALA A 369 -9.09 16.30 -23.89
N ASN A 370 -10.21 15.68 -23.53
CA ASN A 370 -11.38 16.41 -23.07
C ASN A 370 -11.12 16.95 -21.67
N THR A 371 -11.39 18.24 -21.46
CA THR A 371 -11.47 18.82 -20.12
C THR A 371 -12.88 19.31 -19.84
N GLN A 372 -13.38 19.00 -18.65
CA GLN A 372 -14.68 19.46 -18.18
C GLN A 372 -14.52 20.04 -16.77
N LEU A 373 -14.65 21.36 -16.64
CA LEU A 373 -14.40 22.10 -15.39
C LEU A 373 -15.36 21.74 -14.24
N ASP A 374 -16.56 21.30 -14.57
CA ASP A 374 -17.62 20.99 -13.61
C ASP A 374 -18.17 19.57 -13.85
N ALA A 375 -17.27 18.62 -14.09
CA ALA A 375 -17.62 17.22 -14.25
C ALA A 375 -18.24 16.72 -12.94
N LYS A 376 -19.39 16.05 -13.04
CA LYS A 376 -20.11 15.53 -11.88
C LYS A 376 -19.72 14.09 -11.61
N THR A 377 -19.67 13.76 -10.33
CA THR A 377 -19.53 12.41 -9.82
C THR A 377 -20.17 12.32 -8.44
N GLU A 378 -20.39 11.13 -7.92
CA GLU A 378 -21.00 10.96 -6.61
C GLU A 378 -20.50 9.71 -5.89
N SER A 379 -20.33 9.82 -4.58
CA SER A 379 -20.31 8.65 -3.70
C SER A 379 -21.72 8.43 -3.18
N PHE A 380 -22.07 7.18 -2.91
CA PHE A 380 -23.37 6.86 -2.35
C PHE A 380 -23.28 5.69 -1.38
N TYR A 381 -24.30 5.54 -0.54
CA TYR A 381 -24.40 4.39 0.34
C TYR A 381 -25.84 3.89 0.46
N ALA A 382 -25.95 2.63 0.86
CA ALA A 382 -27.19 2.01 1.31
C ALA A 382 -26.95 1.32 2.65
N MET A 383 -27.93 1.37 3.55
CA MET A 383 -27.81 0.80 4.88
C MET A 383 -28.82 -0.33 5.07
N LEU A 384 -28.33 -1.49 5.52
CA LEU A 384 -29.16 -2.54 6.07
C LEU A 384 -29.28 -2.34 7.57
N GLU A 385 -30.50 -2.33 8.08
CA GLU A 385 -30.73 -2.07 9.49
C GLU A 385 -30.60 -3.33 10.37
N GLY A 386 -29.79 -3.23 11.43
CA GLY A 386 -29.68 -4.27 12.45
C GLY A 386 -30.57 -4.04 13.66
N LYS A 387 -30.52 -4.97 14.62
CA LYS A 387 -31.16 -4.82 15.94
C LYS A 387 -30.57 -3.68 16.75
N ASN A 388 -29.24 -3.59 16.79
CA ASN A 388 -28.51 -2.50 17.41
C ASN A 388 -28.39 -1.34 16.41
N LYS A 389 -29.07 -0.23 16.71
CA LYS A 389 -29.12 0.95 15.85
C LYS A 389 -27.89 1.86 16.00
N ASP A 390 -27.08 1.66 17.03
CA ASP A 390 -25.96 2.56 17.36
C ASP A 390 -24.62 2.05 16.80
N GLU A 391 -24.55 0.78 16.37
CA GLU A 391 -23.35 0.17 15.82
C GLU A 391 -23.47 -0.04 14.32
N THR A 392 -22.37 0.21 13.59
CA THR A 392 -22.26 -0.03 12.16
C THR A 392 -21.07 -0.93 11.81
N ILE A 393 -21.25 -1.69 10.74
CA ILE A 393 -20.17 -2.31 9.97
C ILE A 393 -20.13 -1.59 8.62
N ILE A 394 -18.97 -1.06 8.24
CA ILE A 394 -18.80 -0.42 6.94
C ILE A 394 -18.31 -1.47 5.94
N ILE A 395 -18.94 -1.58 4.78
CA ILE A 395 -18.42 -2.36 3.65
C ILE A 395 -18.20 -1.39 2.50
N ASN A 396 -16.96 -1.20 2.05
CA ASN A 396 -16.63 -0.19 1.05
C ASN A 396 -15.84 -0.72 -0.15
N SER A 397 -15.99 -0.02 -1.26
CA SER A 397 -15.17 -0.15 -2.47
C SER A 397 -15.30 1.15 -3.28
N HIS A 398 -14.45 1.33 -4.29
CA HIS A 398 -14.59 2.42 -5.25
C HIS A 398 -15.40 1.99 -6.49
N THR A 399 -15.84 2.98 -7.27
CA THR A 399 -16.72 2.80 -8.45
C THR A 399 -16.08 3.23 -9.76
N ASP A 400 -14.98 3.98 -9.69
CA ASP A 400 -14.22 4.41 -10.84
C ASP A 400 -13.01 3.51 -11.11
N GLY A 401 -12.76 3.24 -12.39
CA GLY A 401 -11.64 2.43 -12.84
C GLY A 401 -11.59 2.23 -14.35
N VAL A 402 -10.75 1.28 -14.80
CA VAL A 402 -10.41 1.12 -16.23
C VAL A 402 -10.57 -0.30 -16.76
N ASN A 403 -10.82 -1.31 -15.90
CA ASN A 403 -10.91 -2.70 -16.35
C ASN A 403 -11.80 -3.58 -15.45
N VAL A 404 -11.82 -4.88 -15.72
CA VAL A 404 -12.69 -5.83 -15.01
C VAL A 404 -12.29 -6.06 -13.55
N VAL A 405 -11.03 -5.85 -13.17
CA VAL A 405 -10.55 -6.15 -11.82
C VAL A 405 -10.65 -4.92 -10.93
N GLU A 406 -10.18 -3.78 -11.42
CA GLU A 406 -10.00 -2.55 -10.65
C GLU A 406 -11.26 -2.14 -9.86
N GLU A 407 -12.38 -1.89 -10.53
CA GLU A 407 -13.59 -1.36 -9.88
C GLU A 407 -14.68 -2.42 -9.55
N ASN A 408 -14.36 -3.72 -9.66
CA ASN A 408 -15.38 -4.79 -9.54
C ASN A 408 -15.86 -5.08 -8.11
N GLY A 409 -15.22 -4.47 -7.12
CA GLY A 409 -15.67 -4.56 -5.73
C GLY A 409 -17.10 -4.07 -5.55
N SER A 410 -17.52 -3.06 -6.32
CA SER A 410 -18.91 -2.59 -6.37
C SER A 410 -19.91 -3.66 -6.83
N ILE A 411 -19.54 -4.54 -7.78
CA ILE A 411 -20.38 -5.68 -8.21
C ILE A 411 -20.46 -6.75 -7.13
N ALA A 412 -19.32 -7.05 -6.47
CA ALA A 412 -19.29 -7.94 -5.33
C ALA A 412 -20.18 -7.43 -4.19
N MET A 413 -20.11 -6.13 -3.88
CA MET A 413 -20.92 -5.48 -2.86
C MET A 413 -22.42 -5.53 -3.16
N LEU A 414 -22.84 -5.38 -4.44
CA LEU A 414 -24.26 -5.57 -4.81
C LEU A 414 -24.74 -6.99 -4.47
N SER A 415 -23.93 -8.00 -4.77
CA SER A 415 -24.26 -9.40 -4.49
C SER A 415 -24.31 -9.66 -2.98
N MET A 416 -23.37 -9.05 -2.23
CA MET A 416 -23.35 -9.12 -0.77
C MET A 416 -24.57 -8.44 -0.14
N LEU A 417 -24.94 -7.26 -0.63
CA LEU A 417 -26.10 -6.50 -0.17
C LEU A 417 -27.39 -7.30 -0.41
N LYS A 418 -27.55 -7.89 -1.60
CA LYS A 418 -28.68 -8.74 -1.96
C LYS A 418 -28.81 -9.95 -1.03
N TYR A 419 -27.69 -10.57 -0.65
CA TYR A 419 -27.69 -11.69 0.30
C TYR A 419 -28.08 -11.22 1.71
N LEU A 420 -27.41 -10.17 2.21
CA LEU A 420 -27.50 -9.75 3.62
C LEU A 420 -28.81 -9.06 3.97
N LYS A 421 -29.53 -8.49 2.99
CA LYS A 421 -30.83 -7.84 3.26
C LYS A 421 -31.88 -8.80 3.84
N ASP A 422 -31.73 -10.10 3.57
CA ASP A 422 -32.65 -11.15 4.02
C ASP A 422 -32.15 -11.88 5.30
N GLU A 423 -31.04 -11.41 5.89
CA GLU A 423 -30.48 -11.99 7.12
C GLU A 423 -30.91 -11.19 8.38
N PRO A 424 -31.06 -11.86 9.53
CA PRO A 424 -31.40 -11.20 10.80
C PRO A 424 -30.17 -10.53 11.42
N LEU A 425 -29.79 -9.36 10.92
CA LEU A 425 -28.59 -8.62 11.32
C LEU A 425 -28.66 -8.09 12.77
N ASN A 426 -27.54 -8.14 13.47
CA ASN A 426 -27.40 -7.57 14.82
C ASN A 426 -26.98 -6.11 14.79
N LYS A 427 -26.15 -5.69 13.84
CA LYS A 427 -25.66 -4.31 13.66
C LYS A 427 -26.12 -3.76 12.31
N ASN A 428 -26.08 -2.44 12.14
CA ASN A 428 -26.33 -1.91 10.80
C ASN A 428 -25.13 -2.23 9.90
N ILE A 429 -25.37 -2.49 8.62
CA ILE A 429 -24.31 -2.66 7.63
C ILE A 429 -24.46 -1.54 6.59
N VAL A 430 -23.43 -0.70 6.47
CA VAL A 430 -23.40 0.45 5.56
C VAL A 430 -22.55 0.08 4.35
N PHE A 431 -23.19 -0.17 3.21
CA PHE A 431 -22.52 -0.42 1.94
C PHE A 431 -22.19 0.90 1.27
N THR A 432 -20.91 1.18 1.11
CA THR A 432 -20.37 2.48 0.69
C THR A 432 -19.67 2.37 -0.66
N PHE A 433 -20.21 3.04 -1.66
CA PHE A 433 -19.70 3.07 -3.03
C PHE A 433 -19.03 4.42 -3.26
N VAL A 434 -17.70 4.41 -3.28
CA VAL A 434 -16.89 5.63 -3.28
C VAL A 434 -16.50 6.02 -4.71
N THR A 435 -16.50 7.30 -5.02
CA THR A 435 -15.90 7.83 -6.25
C THR A 435 -14.60 8.58 -5.95
N GLY A 436 -13.72 8.65 -6.94
CA GLY A 436 -12.58 9.54 -6.94
C GLY A 436 -11.25 8.85 -6.68
N HIS A 437 -11.23 7.51 -6.68
CA HIS A 437 -9.99 6.75 -6.58
C HIS A 437 -9.02 7.13 -7.70
N PHE A 438 -9.50 7.30 -8.94
CA PHE A 438 -8.69 7.73 -10.09
C PHE A 438 -8.42 9.23 -10.13
N ARG A 439 -8.85 9.97 -9.10
CA ARG A 439 -8.60 11.40 -8.93
C ARG A 439 -8.27 11.76 -7.48
N LEU A 440 -7.42 10.96 -6.84
CA LEU A 440 -7.03 11.16 -5.44
C LEU A 440 -6.61 12.59 -5.08
N PRO A 441 -5.88 13.40 -5.86
CA PRO A 441 -5.55 14.77 -5.46
C PRO A 441 -6.74 15.67 -5.12
N VAL A 442 -7.92 15.37 -5.67
CA VAL A 442 -9.17 16.09 -5.37
C VAL A 442 -9.99 15.36 -4.30
N PHE A 443 -9.95 14.03 -4.29
CA PHE A 443 -10.84 13.19 -3.48
C PHE A 443 -10.18 12.51 -2.28
N LYS A 444 -8.85 12.61 -2.12
CA LYS A 444 -8.15 12.16 -0.91
C LYS A 444 -8.26 13.28 0.12
N GLY A 445 -9.19 13.14 1.05
CA GLY A 445 -9.23 13.98 2.24
C GLY A 445 -7.92 13.82 3.03
N SER A 446 -7.71 12.64 3.62
CA SER A 446 -6.46 12.28 4.31
C SER A 446 -5.52 11.45 3.44
N SER A 447 -6.00 10.30 2.93
CA SER A 447 -5.16 9.27 2.30
C SER A 447 -5.73 8.72 0.99
N GLN A 448 -6.97 8.21 1.03
CA GLN A 448 -7.70 7.63 -0.13
C GLN A 448 -9.07 8.25 -0.32
N ALA A 449 -9.81 7.88 -1.37
CA ALA A 449 -11.11 8.49 -1.68
C ALA A 449 -12.15 8.27 -0.57
N THR A 450 -12.08 7.12 0.12
CA THR A 450 -12.94 6.78 1.26
C THR A 450 -12.83 7.80 2.40
N SER A 451 -11.69 8.50 2.54
CA SER A 451 -11.55 9.55 3.56
C SER A 451 -12.49 10.74 3.33
N THR A 452 -12.79 11.09 2.08
CA THR A 452 -13.78 12.13 1.77
C THR A 452 -15.17 11.67 2.15
N TRP A 453 -15.51 10.41 1.84
CA TRP A 453 -16.79 9.85 2.26
C TRP A 453 -16.94 9.80 3.79
N LEU A 454 -15.90 9.37 4.52
CA LEU A 454 -15.91 9.37 6.00
C LEU A 454 -16.13 10.78 6.55
N ASN A 455 -15.49 11.80 5.97
CA ASN A 455 -15.68 13.18 6.39
C ASN A 455 -17.11 13.69 6.17
N ASP A 456 -17.73 13.29 5.07
CA ASP A 456 -19.08 13.73 4.68
C ASP A 456 -20.21 12.98 5.38
N ASN A 457 -19.93 11.82 5.99
CA ASN A 457 -20.93 10.91 6.59
C ASN A 457 -20.56 10.50 8.02
N LYS A 458 -20.02 11.44 8.81
CA LYS A 458 -19.57 11.23 10.20
C LYS A 458 -20.63 10.61 11.10
N GLU A 459 -21.90 10.95 10.87
CA GLU A 459 -23.05 10.44 11.60
C GLU A 459 -23.22 8.92 11.53
N LEU A 460 -22.55 8.25 10.57
CA LEU A 460 -22.62 6.81 10.37
C LEU A 460 -21.52 6.03 11.11
N TRP A 461 -20.48 6.69 11.63
CA TRP A 461 -19.29 5.94 12.08
C TRP A 461 -18.49 6.50 13.25
N ASP A 462 -18.47 7.81 13.51
CA ASP A 462 -17.50 8.41 14.44
C ASP A 462 -17.78 8.07 15.92
N GLY A 463 -19.05 7.83 16.26
CA GLY A 463 -19.54 7.59 17.62
C GLY A 463 -19.59 8.84 18.50
N GLU A 464 -19.64 10.04 17.90
CA GLU A 464 -19.96 11.27 18.62
C GLU A 464 -21.43 11.27 19.11
N ASN A 465 -21.80 12.24 19.94
CA ASN A 465 -23.12 12.27 20.57
C ASN A 465 -24.25 12.32 19.53
N GLY A 466 -25.05 11.25 19.45
CA GLY A 466 -26.15 11.11 18.48
C GLY A 466 -25.73 10.48 17.14
N HIS A 467 -24.46 10.16 16.95
CA HIS A 467 -23.93 9.47 15.78
C HIS A 467 -23.79 7.97 16.05
N LYS A 468 -23.81 7.17 14.98
CA LYS A 468 -23.50 5.74 15.06
C LYS A 468 -21.99 5.54 15.18
N LYS A 469 -21.58 4.39 15.71
CA LYS A 469 -20.17 3.98 15.79
C LYS A 469 -19.86 2.83 14.85
N ALA A 470 -18.90 3.04 13.94
CA ALA A 470 -18.32 1.93 13.19
C ALA A 470 -17.47 1.08 14.13
N VAL A 471 -17.87 -0.17 14.31
CA VAL A 471 -17.19 -1.15 15.17
C VAL A 471 -16.31 -2.11 14.38
N SER A 472 -16.52 -2.20 13.07
CA SER A 472 -15.63 -2.88 12.14
C SER A 472 -15.88 -2.44 10.69
N ALA A 473 -14.98 -2.81 9.78
CA ALA A 473 -15.15 -2.58 8.35
C ALA A 473 -14.55 -3.70 7.48
N ILE A 474 -15.03 -3.81 6.25
CA ILE A 474 -14.51 -4.68 5.20
C ILE A 474 -14.35 -3.85 3.92
N THR A 475 -13.15 -3.82 3.35
CA THR A 475 -12.93 -3.25 2.01
C THR A 475 -12.86 -4.38 0.99
N VAL A 476 -13.54 -4.20 -0.13
CA VAL A 476 -13.79 -5.22 -1.16
C VAL A 476 -13.18 -4.74 -2.47
N GLU A 477 -11.97 -5.17 -2.81
CA GLU A 477 -11.26 -4.72 -4.02
C GLU A 477 -10.69 -5.90 -4.83
N HIS A 478 -10.59 -5.71 -6.15
CA HIS A 478 -9.77 -6.48 -7.09
C HIS A 478 -10.03 -8.00 -7.14
N LEU A 479 -11.30 -8.39 -7.08
CA LEU A 479 -11.71 -9.79 -7.03
C LEU A 479 -11.48 -10.50 -8.37
N GLY A 480 -11.30 -11.83 -8.31
CA GLY A 480 -11.19 -12.69 -9.48
C GLY A 480 -9.88 -12.52 -10.28
N SER A 481 -8.89 -11.82 -9.75
CA SER A 481 -7.63 -11.55 -10.47
C SER A 481 -6.68 -12.75 -10.52
N LEU A 482 -6.20 -13.07 -11.72
CA LEU A 482 -5.13 -14.06 -11.95
C LEU A 482 -3.76 -13.38 -12.00
N GLU A 483 -2.70 -14.07 -11.59
CA GLU A 483 -1.35 -13.52 -11.54
C GLU A 483 -0.67 -13.57 -12.91
N TRP A 484 -0.19 -12.41 -13.35
CA TRP A 484 0.67 -12.23 -14.51
C TRP A 484 1.92 -11.44 -14.12
N LYS A 485 3.08 -11.89 -14.59
CA LYS A 485 4.38 -11.35 -14.21
C LYS A 485 5.36 -11.35 -15.39
N ASP A 486 6.36 -10.47 -15.33
CA ASP A 486 7.54 -10.62 -16.17
C ASP A 486 8.33 -11.84 -15.70
N ASP A 487 8.67 -12.74 -16.64
CA ASP A 487 9.61 -13.81 -16.35
C ASP A 487 11.07 -13.30 -16.36
N GLU A 488 12.02 -14.20 -16.12
CA GLU A 488 13.45 -13.89 -16.11
C GLU A 488 13.99 -13.31 -17.42
N ASN A 489 13.27 -13.52 -18.54
CA ASN A 489 13.61 -12.99 -19.86
C ASN A 489 12.84 -11.70 -20.19
N GLY A 490 12.06 -11.17 -19.24
CA GLY A 490 11.24 -9.97 -19.45
C GLY A 490 10.00 -10.22 -20.31
N VAL A 491 9.48 -11.45 -20.35
CA VAL A 491 8.22 -11.77 -21.05
C VAL A 491 7.07 -11.77 -20.05
N TYR A 492 6.08 -10.90 -20.29
CA TYR A 492 4.87 -10.81 -19.48
C TYR A 492 3.89 -11.94 -19.80
N LYS A 493 3.60 -12.81 -18.83
CA LYS A 493 2.78 -14.01 -19.06
C LYS A 493 2.07 -14.48 -17.77
N PRO A 494 1.02 -15.32 -17.88
CA PRO A 494 0.36 -15.88 -16.70
C PRO A 494 1.33 -16.79 -15.94
N THR A 495 1.29 -16.74 -14.61
CA THR A 495 2.12 -17.59 -13.75
C THR A 495 1.47 -18.94 -13.45
N GLY A 496 0.16 -19.06 -13.71
CA GLY A 496 -0.66 -20.21 -13.32
C GLY A 496 -1.24 -20.10 -11.91
N ASN A 497 -0.92 -19.04 -11.16
CA ASN A 497 -1.49 -18.78 -9.84
C ASN A 497 -2.63 -17.76 -9.91
N ILE A 498 -3.46 -17.77 -8.87
CA ILE A 498 -4.27 -16.58 -8.55
C ILE A 498 -3.37 -15.45 -8.06
N GLN A 499 -3.80 -14.21 -8.23
CA GLN A 499 -3.10 -13.06 -7.68
C GLN A 499 -2.97 -13.20 -6.15
N SER A 500 -1.84 -12.77 -5.59
CA SER A 500 -1.70 -12.72 -4.13
C SER A 500 -2.81 -11.85 -3.55
N GLU A 501 -3.56 -12.42 -2.63
CA GLU A 501 -4.64 -11.76 -1.92
C GLU A 501 -4.02 -11.04 -0.73
N TYR A 502 -3.49 -9.84 -0.96
CA TYR A 502 -3.07 -9.00 0.15
C TYR A 502 -4.31 -8.62 0.96
N THR A 503 -4.22 -8.77 2.28
CA THR A 503 -5.30 -8.38 3.18
C THR A 503 -4.74 -7.60 4.34
N TYR A 504 -5.05 -6.30 4.38
CA TYR A 504 -4.68 -5.45 5.49
C TYR A 504 -5.59 -5.70 6.68
N VAL A 505 -4.99 -5.90 7.84
CA VAL A 505 -5.70 -6.06 9.12
C VAL A 505 -4.99 -5.26 10.19
N ASN A 506 -5.78 -4.59 11.03
CA ASN A 506 -5.26 -3.70 12.06
C ASN A 506 -5.47 -4.23 13.48
N ASN A 507 -6.01 -5.43 13.66
CA ASN A 507 -5.90 -6.16 14.92
C ASN A 507 -5.97 -7.67 14.68
N SER A 508 -5.70 -8.47 15.71
CA SER A 508 -5.70 -9.93 15.57
C SER A 508 -7.09 -10.51 15.33
N ILE A 509 -8.15 -9.84 15.78
CA ILE A 509 -9.52 -10.34 15.63
C ILE A 509 -9.91 -10.29 14.16
N MET A 510 -9.60 -9.21 13.44
CA MET A 510 -9.82 -9.12 11.98
C MET A 510 -9.04 -10.20 11.23
N LEU A 511 -7.82 -10.47 11.66
CA LEU A 511 -6.98 -11.54 11.11
C LEU A 511 -7.63 -12.92 11.29
N GLU A 512 -8.07 -13.25 12.51
CA GLU A 512 -8.70 -14.55 12.81
C GLU A 512 -10.07 -14.69 12.14
N VAL A 513 -10.87 -13.62 12.06
CA VAL A 513 -12.14 -13.60 11.33
C VAL A 513 -11.92 -13.89 9.85
N TRP A 514 -10.94 -13.23 9.22
CA TRP A 514 -10.66 -13.47 7.81
C TRP A 514 -10.11 -14.88 7.56
N LYS A 515 -9.20 -15.38 8.41
CA LYS A 515 -8.74 -16.77 8.36
C LYS A 515 -9.90 -17.77 8.45
N GLU A 516 -10.81 -17.59 9.41
CA GLU A 516 -12.00 -18.42 9.56
C GLU A 516 -12.88 -18.38 8.32
N ALA A 517 -13.02 -17.21 7.69
CA ALA A 517 -13.83 -17.02 6.49
C ALA A 517 -13.24 -17.66 5.21
N ILE A 518 -11.91 -17.81 5.12
CA ILE A 518 -11.21 -18.39 3.96
C ILE A 518 -10.78 -19.85 4.17
N LYS A 519 -10.85 -20.40 5.39
CA LYS A 519 -10.22 -21.71 5.70
C LYS A 519 -10.71 -22.89 4.86
N ASP A 520 -11.97 -22.85 4.44
CA ASP A 520 -12.64 -23.90 3.66
C ASP A 520 -12.65 -23.56 2.15
N ARG A 521 -12.05 -22.43 1.73
CA ARG A 521 -12.01 -22.00 0.32
C ARG A 521 -10.84 -22.68 -0.40
N GLU A 522 -11.16 -23.34 -1.51
CA GLU A 522 -10.15 -23.86 -2.43
C GLU A 522 -9.43 -22.68 -3.13
N ASN A 523 -8.13 -22.85 -3.40
CA ASN A 523 -7.28 -21.83 -4.04
C ASN A 523 -7.25 -20.50 -3.28
N THR A 524 -6.56 -20.50 -2.14
CA THR A 524 -6.24 -19.31 -1.34
C THR A 524 -4.76 -18.96 -1.48
N ARG A 525 -4.45 -17.66 -1.51
CA ARG A 525 -3.07 -17.14 -1.53
C ARG A 525 -3.00 -15.82 -0.77
N THR A 526 -3.52 -15.86 0.45
CA THR A 526 -3.68 -14.70 1.32
C THR A 526 -2.41 -14.39 2.08
N VAL A 527 -2.01 -13.12 2.07
CA VAL A 527 -0.92 -12.59 2.90
C VAL A 527 -1.50 -11.47 3.76
N PHE A 528 -1.49 -11.69 5.07
CA PHE A 528 -1.98 -10.71 6.03
C PHE A 528 -0.93 -9.64 6.24
N LEU A 529 -1.29 -8.40 5.94
CA LEU A 529 -0.43 -7.23 6.10
C LEU A 529 -0.96 -6.35 7.23
N HIS A 530 -0.05 -5.64 7.86
CA HIS A 530 -0.38 -4.52 8.73
C HIS A 530 -0.01 -3.22 8.03
N GLY A 531 -0.76 -2.15 8.29
CA GLY A 531 -0.34 -0.81 7.90
C GLY A 531 1.10 -0.56 8.38
N HIS A 532 1.95 -0.04 7.49
CA HIS A 532 3.37 0.11 7.76
C HIS A 532 3.92 1.46 7.30
N ASN A 533 4.70 2.12 8.15
CA ASN A 533 5.32 3.42 7.87
C ASN A 533 4.34 4.48 7.33
N LYS A 534 3.13 4.54 7.92
CA LYS A 534 2.01 5.42 7.49
C LYS A 534 1.53 5.16 6.06
N PHE A 535 1.62 3.92 5.63
CA PHE A 535 1.25 3.52 4.29
C PHE A 535 0.50 2.18 4.30
N GLU A 536 -0.51 2.12 3.44
CA GLU A 536 -1.34 0.97 3.13
C GLU A 536 -1.85 1.15 1.69
N PHE A 537 -2.06 0.05 0.97
CA PHE A 537 -2.70 0.11 -0.35
C PHE A 537 -4.22 -0.05 -0.20
N GLY A 538 -4.97 0.64 -1.07
CA GLY A 538 -6.42 0.42 -1.21
C GLY A 538 -7.29 1.30 -0.32
N GLU A 539 -8.59 1.22 -0.57
CA GLU A 539 -9.61 2.04 0.07
C GLU A 539 -9.88 1.69 1.55
N SER A 540 -9.16 0.71 2.12
CA SER A 540 -9.17 0.41 3.56
C SER A 540 -8.33 1.37 4.40
N GLN A 541 -7.36 2.07 3.78
CA GLN A 541 -6.42 2.92 4.51
C GLN A 541 -7.10 3.99 5.38
N PRO A 542 -8.13 4.74 4.93
CA PRO A 542 -8.80 5.72 5.79
C PRO A 542 -9.49 5.08 7.00
N LEU A 543 -10.05 3.88 6.85
CA LEU A 543 -10.70 3.15 7.94
C LEU A 543 -9.65 2.68 8.97
N PHE A 544 -8.49 2.24 8.49
CA PHE A 544 -7.32 1.94 9.33
C PHE A 544 -6.89 3.17 10.13
N GLU A 545 -6.75 4.34 9.49
CA GLU A 545 -6.31 5.60 10.10
C GLU A 545 -7.23 6.07 11.22
N GLU A 546 -8.54 5.81 11.09
CA GLU A 546 -9.55 6.10 12.12
C GLU A 546 -9.65 5.03 13.23
N ASN A 547 -8.72 4.08 13.25
CA ASN A 547 -8.65 2.95 14.20
C ASN A 547 -9.94 2.10 14.22
N ILE A 548 -10.66 2.02 13.09
CA ILE A 548 -11.79 1.11 12.92
C ILE A 548 -11.21 -0.28 12.62
N PRO A 549 -11.56 -1.34 13.38
CA PRO A 549 -11.15 -2.70 13.05
C PRO A 549 -11.50 -3.06 11.59
N VAL A 550 -10.51 -3.33 10.74
CA VAL A 550 -10.74 -3.49 9.28
C VAL A 550 -10.12 -4.76 8.71
N ILE A 551 -10.84 -5.37 7.76
CA ILE A 551 -10.34 -6.36 6.79
C ILE A 551 -10.28 -5.67 5.43
N GLY A 552 -9.09 -5.21 5.02
CA GLY A 552 -8.86 -4.57 3.73
C GLY A 552 -8.42 -5.57 2.67
N PHE A 553 -9.35 -6.15 1.92
CA PHE A 553 -9.06 -7.16 0.89
C PHE A 553 -8.69 -6.50 -0.44
N ILE A 554 -7.41 -6.63 -0.85
CA ILE A 554 -6.86 -5.95 -2.04
C ILE A 554 -5.80 -6.81 -2.76
N PRO A 555 -6.21 -7.76 -3.62
CA PRO A 555 -5.30 -8.33 -4.61
C PRO A 555 -4.67 -7.25 -5.50
N MET A 556 -3.39 -7.35 -5.84
CA MET A 556 -2.69 -6.32 -6.63
C MET A 556 -1.99 -6.90 -7.87
N PRO A 557 -2.71 -7.13 -8.98
CA PRO A 557 -2.11 -7.58 -10.23
C PRO A 557 -1.36 -6.45 -10.97
N ASP A 558 -0.42 -6.79 -11.84
CA ASP A 558 0.37 -5.76 -12.56
C ASP A 558 -0.41 -5.02 -13.66
N TYR A 559 -1.48 -5.64 -14.17
CA TYR A 559 -2.39 -5.07 -15.17
C TYR A 559 -3.52 -4.25 -14.53
N LEU A 560 -3.46 -4.03 -13.21
CA LEU A 560 -4.53 -3.43 -12.43
C LEU A 560 -5.02 -2.10 -13.02
N LEU A 561 -4.13 -1.27 -13.56
CA LEU A 561 -4.47 0.01 -14.16
C LEU A 561 -4.35 0.04 -15.70
N THR A 562 -4.35 -1.13 -16.33
CA THR A 562 -4.33 -1.25 -17.80
C THR A 562 -5.72 -0.96 -18.38
N ASN A 563 -5.80 0.02 -19.28
CA ASN A 563 -7.02 0.44 -19.97
C ASN A 563 -7.12 -0.21 -21.36
N SER A 564 -7.04 -1.54 -21.41
CA SER A 564 -7.07 -2.28 -22.68
C SER A 564 -8.48 -2.39 -23.26
N LYS A 565 -8.55 -2.71 -24.56
CA LYS A 565 -9.81 -2.91 -25.28
C LYS A 565 -10.66 -4.05 -24.70
N ASN A 566 -10.03 -5.14 -24.24
CA ASN A 566 -10.75 -6.29 -23.68
C ASN A 566 -11.00 -6.15 -22.17
N ARG A 567 -10.62 -5.02 -21.56
CA ARG A 567 -10.79 -4.75 -20.11
C ARG A 567 -10.15 -5.83 -19.24
N GLU A 568 -9.06 -6.44 -19.69
CA GLU A 568 -8.35 -7.51 -18.98
C GLU A 568 -9.21 -8.74 -18.66
N MET A 569 -10.30 -8.97 -19.39
CA MET A 569 -11.19 -10.14 -19.19
C MET A 569 -10.48 -11.49 -19.34
N ASP A 570 -9.38 -11.56 -20.10
CA ASP A 570 -8.53 -12.74 -20.24
C ASP A 570 -7.74 -13.09 -18.98
N LYS A 571 -7.65 -12.16 -18.01
CA LYS A 571 -6.92 -12.30 -16.75
C LYS A 571 -7.86 -12.38 -15.54
N PHE A 572 -9.17 -12.44 -15.77
CA PHE A 572 -10.21 -12.52 -14.76
C PHE A 572 -10.82 -13.92 -14.67
N ASN A 573 -11.16 -14.34 -13.44
CA ASN A 573 -11.77 -15.62 -13.14
C ASN A 573 -13.02 -15.44 -12.26
N ILE A 574 -14.19 -15.72 -12.84
CA ILE A 574 -15.48 -15.53 -12.16
C ILE A 574 -15.69 -16.48 -10.98
N THR A 575 -15.27 -17.74 -11.10
CA THR A 575 -15.36 -18.72 -10.01
C THR A 575 -14.53 -18.28 -8.80
N LEU A 576 -13.34 -17.71 -9.05
CA LEU A 576 -12.51 -17.12 -8.00
C LEU A 576 -13.21 -15.92 -7.35
N MET A 577 -13.73 -14.97 -8.13
CA MET A 577 -14.49 -13.83 -7.60
C MET A 577 -15.66 -14.29 -6.74
N HIS A 578 -16.48 -15.21 -7.23
CA HIS A 578 -17.63 -15.75 -6.51
C HIS A 578 -17.22 -16.40 -5.17
N ASN A 579 -16.14 -17.21 -5.16
CA ASN A 579 -15.62 -17.79 -3.93
C ASN A 579 -15.05 -16.75 -2.97
N GLN A 580 -14.41 -15.68 -3.46
CA GLN A 580 -13.95 -14.56 -2.63
C GLN A 580 -15.14 -13.80 -2.02
N VAL A 581 -16.22 -13.57 -2.77
CA VAL A 581 -17.48 -12.98 -2.25
C VAL A 581 -18.06 -13.84 -1.12
N LYS A 582 -18.04 -15.18 -1.25
CA LYS A 582 -18.46 -16.07 -0.16
C LYS A 582 -17.61 -15.88 1.09
N SER A 583 -16.30 -15.75 0.96
CA SER A 583 -15.42 -15.46 2.11
C SER A 583 -15.74 -14.10 2.73
N LEU A 584 -15.96 -13.05 1.93
CA LEU A 584 -16.33 -11.72 2.43
C LEU A 584 -17.69 -11.73 3.16
N LEU A 585 -18.68 -12.46 2.65
CA LEU A 585 -19.96 -12.67 3.34
C LEU A 585 -19.81 -13.40 4.67
N LYS A 586 -19.00 -14.47 4.72
CA LYS A 586 -18.70 -15.17 5.97
C LYS A 586 -18.07 -14.22 6.99
N ALA A 587 -17.08 -13.42 6.57
CA ALA A 587 -16.45 -12.43 7.43
C ALA A 587 -17.46 -11.40 7.94
N ALA A 588 -18.31 -10.84 7.07
CA ALA A 588 -19.34 -9.87 7.46
C ALA A 588 -20.30 -10.45 8.52
N LEU A 589 -20.76 -11.69 8.34
CA LEU A 589 -21.66 -12.37 9.29
C LEU A 589 -20.98 -12.71 10.62
N ILE A 590 -19.69 -13.06 10.62
CA ILE A 590 -18.93 -13.26 11.86
C ILE A 590 -18.80 -11.93 12.61
N LEU A 591 -18.45 -10.84 11.92
CA LEU A 591 -18.34 -9.50 12.53
C LEU A 591 -19.68 -8.99 13.07
N ASP A 592 -20.78 -9.28 12.37
CA ASP A 592 -22.13 -8.94 12.83
C ASP A 592 -22.50 -9.66 14.15
N ASP A 593 -22.08 -10.91 14.32
CA ASP A 593 -22.35 -11.69 15.54
C ASP A 593 -21.46 -11.32 16.74
N LEU A 594 -20.22 -10.88 16.51
CA LEU A 594 -19.27 -10.57 17.58
C LEU A 594 -19.67 -9.30 18.36
N PRO A 595 -19.67 -9.32 19.72
CA PRO A 595 -19.82 -8.11 20.51
C PRO A 595 -18.71 -7.10 20.23
N LYS A 596 -19.00 -5.81 20.32
CA LYS A 596 -18.03 -4.72 20.13
C LYS A 596 -16.77 -4.87 21.00
N GLU A 597 -16.93 -5.35 22.23
CA GLU A 597 -15.81 -5.58 23.16
C GLU A 597 -14.84 -6.67 22.64
N GLN A 598 -15.34 -7.63 21.85
CA GLN A 598 -14.50 -8.64 21.21
C GLN A 598 -13.90 -8.15 19.90
N LEU A 599 -14.59 -7.29 19.16
CA LEU A 599 -14.04 -6.65 17.95
C LEU A 599 -12.84 -5.74 18.29
N GLY A 600 -12.88 -5.10 19.47
CA GLY A 600 -11.81 -4.26 19.98
C GLY A 600 -11.69 -2.94 19.23
N VAL A 601 -10.48 -2.42 19.13
CA VAL A 601 -10.11 -1.23 18.35
C VAL A 601 -9.02 -1.60 17.35
N GLY A 602 -8.90 -0.81 16.28
CA GLY A 602 -7.77 -0.95 15.36
C GLY A 602 -6.47 -0.49 16.02
N ASP A 603 -5.40 -1.26 15.84
CA ASP A 603 -4.04 -0.85 16.15
C ASP A 603 -3.55 0.14 15.07
N GLY A 604 -2.72 1.11 15.46
CA GLY A 604 -2.11 2.06 14.53
C GLY A 604 -0.93 1.47 13.76
N TYR A 605 -0.36 2.25 12.83
CA TYR A 605 0.73 1.79 11.95
C TYR A 605 1.92 1.15 12.69
N SER A 606 2.46 0.09 12.10
CA SER A 606 3.81 -0.38 12.39
C SER A 606 4.88 0.52 11.74
N TYR A 607 6.12 0.50 12.24
CA TYR A 607 7.19 1.39 11.77
C TYR A 607 8.53 0.67 11.57
N PHE A 608 9.44 1.32 10.83
CA PHE A 608 10.82 0.89 10.54
C PHE A 608 10.93 -0.23 9.50
N TRP A 609 11.62 -1.33 9.81
CA TRP A 609 11.84 -2.44 8.88
C TRP A 609 10.87 -3.58 9.18
N GLY A 610 9.84 -3.72 8.35
CA GLY A 610 8.79 -4.72 8.42
C GLY A 610 9.25 -6.16 8.15
N ASN A 611 8.37 -7.10 8.44
CA ASN A 611 8.53 -8.49 8.00
C ASN A 611 7.92 -8.68 6.61
N THR A 612 8.54 -9.47 5.73
CA THR A 612 7.96 -9.84 4.42
C THR A 612 8.02 -11.34 4.15
N LYS A 613 8.46 -12.11 5.14
CA LYS A 613 8.61 -13.57 5.08
C LYS A 613 7.65 -14.27 6.01
#